data_AF-A0A3C1WMP1-F1
#
_entry.id   AF-A0A3C1WMP1-F1
#
_cell.length_a   1.000
_cell.length_b   1.000
_cell.length_c   1.000
_cell.angle_alpha   90.00
_cell.angle_beta   90.00
_cell.angle_gamma   90.00
#
_symmetry.space_group_name_H-M   'P 1'
#
loop_
_entity.id
_entity.type
_entity.pdbx_description
1 polymer ?
#
loop_
_entity_poly.entity_id
_entity_poly.type
_entity_poly.pdbx_seq_one_letter_code
_entity_poly.pdbx_strand_id
1 'polypeptide(L)' 'MGLLSFFTKEKKEDLTQGLQKTREGFFSKLTKAVAGKSKVDDEVLDDIEEALVSGDVGVST' A
#
# COMPACT_ATOMS: atom_id res chain seq x y z
N MET A 1 -22.68 14.93 13.04
CA MET A 1 -22.78 14.36 11.67
C MET A 1 -21.58 14.84 10.84
N GLY A 2 -20.36 14.29 11.01
CA GLY A 2 -19.15 15.02 10.55
C GLY A 2 -18.04 14.24 9.84
N LEU A 3 -18.06 12.91 9.79
CA LEU A 3 -17.01 12.13 9.10
C LEU A 3 -17.56 11.30 7.94
N LEU A 4 -18.78 10.75 8.08
CA LEU A 4 -19.45 9.99 7.02
C LEU A 4 -19.93 10.88 5.85
N SER A 5 -20.07 12.20 6.06
CA SER A 5 -20.41 13.17 5.01
C SER A 5 -19.25 13.47 4.05
N PHE A 6 -18.02 13.09 4.39
CA PHE A 6 -16.84 13.29 3.54
C PHE A 6 -16.67 12.19 2.47
N PHE A 7 -17.37 11.06 2.61
CA PHE A 7 -17.26 9.89 1.72
C PHE A 7 -18.44 9.81 0.74
N THR A 8 -18.65 10.87 -0.04
CA THR A 8 -19.54 10.83 -1.21
C THR A 8 -18.90 9.98 -2.32
N LYS A 9 -19.72 9.37 -3.19
CA LYS A 9 -19.23 8.50 -4.28
C LYS A 9 -18.21 9.20 -5.20
N GLU A 10 -18.47 10.46 -5.55
CA GLU A 10 -17.58 11.30 -6.36
C GLU A 10 -16.19 11.49 -5.71
N LYS A 11 -16.14 11.96 -4.45
CA LYS A 11 -14.89 12.06 -3.67
C LYS A 11 -14.12 10.74 -3.55
N LYS A 12 -14.81 9.60 -3.51
CA LYS A 12 -14.16 8.28 -3.49
C LYS A 12 -13.53 7.96 -4.84
N GLU A 13 -14.18 8.30 -5.95
CA GLU A 13 -13.65 8.14 -7.29
C GLU A 13 -12.41 9.03 -7.50
N ASP A 14 -12.49 10.30 -7.12
CA ASP A 14 -11.36 11.25 -7.18
C ASP A 14 -10.17 10.78 -6.33
N LEU A 15 -10.43 10.34 -5.09
CA LEU A 15 -9.40 9.79 -4.21
C LEU A 15 -8.76 8.53 -4.81
N THR A 16 -9.56 7.66 -5.42
CA THR A 16 -9.06 6.42 -6.05
C THR A 16 -8.19 6.73 -7.26
N GLN A 17 -8.60 7.69 -8.10
CA GLN A 17 -7.81 8.15 -9.25
C GLN A 17 -6.53 8.84 -8.80
N GLY A 18 -6.59 9.71 -7.80
CA GLY A 18 -5.43 10.43 -7.27
C GLY A 18 -4.37 9.50 -6.67
N LEU A 19 -4.80 8.42 -6.01
CA LEU A 19 -3.90 7.43 -5.41
C LEU A 19 -3.50 6.29 -6.37
N GLN A 20 -4.00 6.28 -7.61
CA GLN A 20 -3.79 5.19 -8.54
C GLN A 20 -2.30 4.87 -8.74
N LYS A 21 -1.47 5.88 -9.00
CA LYS A 21 -0.03 5.70 -9.24
C LYS A 21 0.70 5.17 -8.01
N THR A 22 0.39 5.71 -6.83
CA THR A 22 0.98 5.25 -5.57
C THR A 22 0.60 3.80 -5.31
N ARG A 23 -0.66 3.44 -5.53
CA ARG A 23 -1.15 2.07 -5.41
C ARG A 23 -0.43 1.14 -6.38
N GLU A 24 -0.36 1.48 -7.66
CA GLU A 24 0.33 0.66 -8.67
C GLU A 24 1.81 0.45 -8.33
N GLY A 25 2.52 1.52 -7.94
CA GLY A 25 3.92 1.44 -7.54
C GLY A 25 4.14 0.60 -6.27
N PHE A 26 3.33 0.81 -5.24
CA PHE A 26 3.40 0.05 -4.00
C PHE A 26 3.13 -1.45 -4.21
N PHE A 27 2.04 -1.79 -4.92
CA PHE A 27 1.72 -3.18 -5.22
C PHE A 27 2.79 -3.84 -6.08
N SER A 28 3.42 -3.12 -7.02
CA SER A 28 4.53 -3.67 -7.81
C SER A 28 5.72 -4.10 -6.93
N LYS A 29 6.09 -3.27 -5.94
CA LYS A 29 7.16 -3.60 -4.98
C LYS A 29 6.78 -4.78 -4.10
N LEU A 30 5.56 -4.77 -3.55
CA LEU A 30 5.05 -5.84 -2.71
C LEU A 30 4.97 -7.18 -3.46
N THR A 31 4.50 -7.17 -4.71
CA THR A 31 4.46 -8.37 -5.55
C THR A 31 5.85 -8.95 -5.79
N LYS A 32 6.88 -8.11 -5.95
CA LYS A 32 8.26 -8.59 -6.09
C LYS A 32 8.78 -9.23 -4.79
N ALA A 33 8.52 -8.60 -3.65
CA ALA A 33 8.93 -9.10 -2.33
C ALA A 33 8.37 -10.51 -2.03
N VAL A 34 7.15 -10.80 -2.49
CA VAL A 34 6.50 -12.10 -2.21
C VAL A 34 6.57 -13.09 -3.38
N ALA A 35 7.21 -12.73 -4.50
CA ALA A 35 7.21 -13.56 -5.71
C ALA A 35 7.92 -14.90 -5.49
N GLY A 36 7.23 -16.01 -5.75
CA GLY A 36 7.79 -17.35 -5.59
C GLY A 36 7.85 -17.86 -4.15
N LYS A 37 7.40 -17.07 -3.18
CA LYS A 37 7.30 -17.46 -1.76
C LYS A 37 5.92 -18.08 -1.51
N SER A 38 5.86 -19.23 -0.83
CA SER A 38 4.61 -19.94 -0.54
C SER A 38 4.10 -19.75 0.89
N LYS A 39 4.95 -19.20 1.75
CA LYS A 39 4.66 -18.87 3.16
C LYS A 39 5.30 -17.53 3.48
N VAL A 40 4.76 -16.87 4.49
CA VAL A 40 5.35 -15.66 5.09
C VAL A 40 6.25 -16.14 6.22
N ASP A 41 7.56 -16.03 6.01
CA ASP A 41 8.62 -16.29 6.98
C ASP A 41 9.41 -15.00 7.23
N ASP A 42 10.44 -15.06 8.07
CA ASP A 42 11.20 -13.89 8.49
C ASP A 42 11.88 -13.18 7.30
N GLU A 43 12.34 -13.93 6.29
CA GLU A 43 12.92 -13.36 5.06
C GLU A 43 11.88 -12.57 4.27
N VAL A 44 10.67 -13.10 4.13
CA VAL A 44 9.56 -12.40 3.46
C VAL A 44 9.14 -11.15 4.23
N LEU A 45 9.20 -11.18 5.56
CA LEU A 45 8.88 -10.02 6.39
C LEU A 45 9.90 -8.88 6.20
N ASP A 46 11.20 -9.20 6.14
CA ASP A 46 12.26 -8.22 5.84
C ASP A 46 12.06 -7.59 4.45
N ASP A 47 11.76 -8.39 3.42
CA ASP A 47 11.51 -7.89 2.06
C ASP A 47 10.27 -6.97 1.99
N ILE A 48 9.25 -7.27 2.79
CA ILE A 48 8.05 -6.44 2.92
C ILE A 48 8.37 -5.14 3.67
N GLU A 49 9.18 -5.17 4.72
CA GLU A 49 9.63 -3.99 5.45
C GLU A 49 10.38 -3.03 4.51
N GLU A 50 11.31 -3.54 3.70
CA GLU A 50 12.00 -2.73 2.69
C GLU A 50 11.02 -2.11 1.68
N ALA A 51 10.02 -2.88 1.23
CA ALA A 51 8.99 -2.39 0.33
C ALA A 51 8.14 -1.27 0.97
N LEU A 52 7.85 -1.34 2.27
CA LEU A 52 7.10 -0.34 3.04
C LEU A 52 7.92 0.94 3.25
N VAL A 53 9.17 0.81 3.70
CA VAL A 53 10.08 1.95 3.91
C VAL A 53 10.31 2.70 2.60
N SER A 54 10.52 1.98 1.50
CA SER A 54 10.66 2.60 0.17
C SER A 54 9.36 3.21 -0.36
N GLY A 55 8.21 2.90 0.25
CA GLY A 55 6.90 3.49 -0.02
C GLY A 55 6.58 4.70 0.84
N ASP A 56 7.56 5.26 1.55
CA ASP A 56 7.43 6.38 2.49
C ASP A 56 6.53 6.07 3.69
N VAL A 57 6.35 4.78 4.03
CA VAL A 57 5.73 4.33 5.29
C VAL A 57 6.84 4.31 6.34
N GLY A 58 6.94 5.36 7.16
CA GLY A 58 8.06 5.54 8.09
C GLY A 58 8.23 4.37 9.07
N VAL A 59 9.47 4.15 9.53
CA VAL A 59 9.91 3.00 10.37
C VAL A 59 9.12 2.82 11.67
N SER A 60 8.56 3.91 12.21
CA SER A 60 7.81 3.89 13.48
C SER A 60 6.31 3.64 13.33
N THR A 61 5.81 3.43 12.11
CA THR A 61 4.38 3.27 11.79
C THR A 61 3.94 1.84 12.04
#